data_AF-A0AAX2LJN0-F1
#
_entry.id   AF-A0AAX2LJN0-F1
#
_cell.length_a   1.000
_cell.length_b   1.000
_cell.length_c   1.000
_cell.angle_alpha   90.00
_cell.angle_beta   90.00
_cell.angle_gamma   90.00
#
_symmetry.space_group_name_H-M   'P 1'
#
loop_
_entity.id
_entity.type
_entity.pdbx_description
1 polymer ?
#
loop_
_entity_poly.entity_id
_entity_poly.type
_entity_poly.pdbx_seq_one_letter_code
_entity_poly.pdbx_strand_id
1 'polypeptide(L)'
;MKEHFVIKGKRDFIVNKVADEYIGYDRLDLEYYSFDEIGAEILYCISKNFSLDNIVELLQQDYDVSVAECKQAIISFLEETPILHIIYANLVKSDIYLQLKPFREE
;
A
#
# COMPACT_ATOMS: atom_id res chain seq x y z
N MET A 1 -0.84 2.80 14.80
CA MET A 1 -0.23 2.91 13.46
C MET A 1 1.07 3.74 13.49
N LYS A 2 2.02 3.54 12.56
CA LYS A 2 3.31 4.27 12.54
C LYS A 2 3.15 5.67 11.94
N GLU A 3 3.51 6.70 12.70
CA GLU A 3 3.45 8.11 12.25
C GLU A 3 4.44 8.44 11.12
N HIS A 4 5.47 7.62 10.92
CA HIS A 4 6.47 7.81 9.88
C HIS A 4 6.98 6.46 9.35
N PHE A 5 7.06 6.34 8.03
CA PHE A 5 7.70 5.21 7.37
C PHE A 5 8.24 5.56 5.98
N VAL A 6 9.12 4.70 5.49
CA VAL A 6 9.76 4.86 4.18
C VAL A 6 9.58 3.57 3.39
N ILE A 7 9.01 3.70 2.19
CA ILE A 7 8.99 2.62 1.20
C ILE A 7 10.28 2.74 0.39
N LYS A 8 11.16 1.75 0.57
CA LYS A 8 12.45 1.69 -0.13
C LYS A 8 12.25 1.12 -1.53
N GLY A 9 12.71 1.85 -2.54
CA GLY A 9 12.60 1.47 -3.95
C GLY A 9 13.71 2.09 -4.80
N LYS A 10 13.48 2.19 -6.11
CA LYS A 10 14.36 2.96 -7.00
C LYS A 10 14.45 4.43 -6.57
N ARG A 11 13.38 4.92 -5.95
CA ARG A 11 13.24 6.21 -5.30
C ARG A 11 12.62 5.91 -3.94
N ASP A 12 13.17 6.49 -2.88
CA ASP A 12 12.59 6.35 -1.55
C ASP A 12 11.33 7.19 -1.45
N PHE A 13 10.21 6.58 -1.05
CA PHE A 13 8.95 7.28 -0.80
C PHE A 13 8.71 7.39 0.70
N ILE A 14 8.65 8.63 1.18
CA ILE A 14 8.53 8.93 2.61
C ILE A 14 7.09 9.29 2.90
N VAL A 15 6.49 8.63 3.88
CA VAL A 15 5.13 8.90 4.35
C VAL A 15 5.18 9.38 5.79
N ASN A 16 4.48 10.49 6.07
CA ASN A 16 4.38 11.09 7.40
C ASN A 16 2.91 11.33 7.75
N LYS A 17 2.53 11.08 9.01
CA LYS A 17 1.24 11.49 9.55
C LYS A 17 1.24 13.00 9.79
N VAL A 18 0.24 13.69 9.27
CA VAL A 18 0.00 15.12 9.45
C VAL A 18 -1.46 15.29 9.83
N ALA A 19 -1.71 15.64 11.10
CA ALA A 19 -3.06 15.60 11.69
C ALA A 19 -3.72 14.22 11.50
N ASP A 20 -4.84 14.16 10.78
CA ASP A 20 -5.63 12.95 10.56
C ASP A 20 -5.32 12.24 9.23
N GLU A 21 -4.37 12.75 8.45
CA GLU A 21 -3.99 12.19 7.15
C GLU A 21 -2.53 11.72 7.13
N TYR A 22 -2.21 10.84 6.19
CA TYR A 22 -0.84 10.44 5.88
C TYR A 22 -0.41 11.04 4.54
N ILE A 23 0.67 11.80 4.57
CA ILE A 23 1.17 12.53 3.40
C ILE A 23 2.46 11.88 2.90
N GLY A 24 2.44 11.44 1.65
CA GLY A 24 3.61 11.01 0.89
C GLY A 24 4.05 12.09 -0.10
N TYR A 25 5.36 12.25 -0.30
CA TYR A 25 5.91 13.21 -1.25
C TYR A 25 6.85 12.52 -2.25
N ASP A 26 6.53 12.59 -3.54
CA ASP A 26 7.47 12.23 -4.61
C ASP A 26 8.29 13.46 -5.00
N ARG A 27 9.59 13.39 -4.71
CA ARG A 27 10.54 14.47 -4.98
C ARG A 27 10.83 14.70 -6.46
N LEU A 28 10.58 13.72 -7.32
CA LEU A 28 10.94 13.79 -8.74
C LEU A 28 9.77 14.30 -9.57
N ASP A 29 8.57 13.87 -9.24
CA ASP A 29 7.36 14.33 -9.90
C ASP A 29 6.80 15.60 -9.22
N LEU A 30 7.35 15.96 -8.04
CA LEU A 30 6.97 17.11 -7.21
C LEU A 30 5.50 17.07 -6.73
N GLU A 31 4.98 15.85 -6.55
CA GLU A 31 3.59 15.61 -6.17
C GLU A 31 3.47 15.16 -4.71
N TYR A 32 2.38 15.61 -4.07
CA TYR A 32 1.95 15.13 -2.76
C TYR A 32 0.76 14.20 -2.92
N TYR A 33 0.77 13.13 -2.15
CA TYR A 33 -0.33 12.16 -2.08
C TYR A 33 -0.81 12.07 -0.64
N SER A 34 -2.12 12.18 -0.44
CA SER A 34 -2.73 11.92 0.86
C SER A 34 -3.33 10.52 0.88
N PHE A 35 -3.22 9.87 2.04
CA PHE A 35 -3.81 8.58 2.33
C PHE A 35 -4.57 8.68 3.64
N ASP A 36 -5.70 7.99 3.70
CA ASP A 36 -6.39 7.74 4.95
C ASP A 36 -5.61 6.72 5.79
N GLU A 37 -6.14 6.41 6.96
CA GLU A 37 -5.52 5.50 7.91
C GLU A 37 -5.32 4.09 7.32
N ILE A 38 -6.31 3.54 6.63
CA ILE A 38 -6.26 2.19 6.04
C ILE A 38 -5.27 2.14 4.87
N GLY A 39 -5.31 3.13 3.96
CA GLY A 39 -4.37 3.23 2.85
C GLY A 39 -2.93 3.34 3.33
N ALA A 40 -2.68 4.12 4.38
CA ALA A 40 -1.36 4.24 4.99
C ALA A 40 -0.89 2.92 5.63
N GLU A 41 -1.79 2.16 6.24
CA GLU A 41 -1.48 0.85 6.81
C GLU A 41 -1.11 -0.17 5.75
N ILE A 42 -1.85 -0.23 4.65
CA ILE A 42 -1.53 -1.07 3.48
C ILE A 42 -0.12 -0.70 2.96
N LEU A 43 0.15 0.58 2.77
CA LEU A 43 1.46 1.07 2.32
C LEU A 43 2.59 0.76 3.31
N TYR A 44 2.32 0.84 4.61
CA TYR A 44 3.27 0.46 5.64
C TYR A 44 3.60 -1.04 5.55
N CYS A 45 2.61 -1.91 5.39
CA CYS A 45 2.84 -3.34 5.23
C CYS A 45 3.63 -3.66 3.95
N ILE A 46 3.34 -2.96 2.85
CA ILE A 46 4.13 -3.05 1.61
C ILE A 46 5.57 -2.61 1.83
N SER A 47 5.82 -1.57 2.63
CA SER A 47 7.17 -1.15 3.03
C SER A 47 7.95 -2.25 3.77
N LYS A 48 7.23 -3.18 4.41
CA LYS A 48 7.78 -4.35 5.11
C LYS A 48 7.82 -5.62 4.26
N ASN A 49 7.39 -5.55 3.00
CA ASN A 49 7.28 -6.68 2.07
C ASN A 49 6.37 -7.79 2.60
N PHE A 50 5.27 -7.42 3.27
CA PHE A 50 4.25 -8.39 3.66
C PHE A 50 3.58 -8.98 2.42
N SER A 51 3.20 -10.26 2.48
CA SER A 51 2.32 -10.88 1.49
C SER A 51 0.91 -10.29 1.58
N LEU A 52 0.11 -10.45 0.53
CA LEU A 52 -1.28 -10.00 0.54
C LEU A 52 -2.08 -10.63 1.68
N ASP A 53 -1.90 -11.92 1.93
CA ASP A 53 -2.61 -12.63 2.99
C ASP A 53 -2.23 -12.09 4.39
N ASN A 54 -0.96 -11.75 4.62
CA ASN A 54 -0.53 -11.12 5.88
C ASN A 54 -1.15 -9.73 6.08
N ILE A 55 -1.34 -8.96 4.99
CA ILE A 55 -2.01 -7.65 5.06
C ILE A 55 -3.47 -7.84 5.42
N VAL A 56 -4.15 -8.80 4.78
CA VAL A 56 -5.55 -9.13 5.07
C VAL A 56 -5.72 -9.57 6.52
N GLU A 57 -4.89 -10.50 7.00
CA GLU A 57 -4.94 -10.98 8.39
C GLU A 57 -4.74 -9.85 9.41
N LEU A 58 -3.90 -8.87 9.09
CA LEU A 58 -3.66 -7.72 9.96
C LEU A 58 -4.90 -6.80 9.99
N LEU A 59 -5.43 -6.43 8.83
CA LEU A 59 -6.60 -5.55 8.75
C LEU A 59 -7.85 -6.19 9.36
N GLN A 60 -8.03 -7.50 9.24
CA GLN A 60 -9.18 -8.19 9.85
C GLN A 60 -9.16 -8.23 11.38
N GLN A 61 -8.03 -7.95 12.03
CA GLN A 61 -7.99 -7.85 13.50
C GLN A 61 -8.70 -6.59 14.00
N ASP A 62 -8.65 -5.53 13.21
CA ASP A 62 -9.17 -4.21 13.58
C ASP A 62 -10.51 -3.90 12.91
N TYR A 63 -10.86 -4.60 11.82
CA TYR A 63 -12.06 -4.37 11.02
C TYR A 63 -12.88 -5.64 10.81
N ASP A 64 -14.20 -5.56 11.05
CA ASP A 64 -15.16 -6.65 10.81
C ASP A 64 -15.51 -6.75 9.31
N VAL A 65 -14.62 -7.35 8.54
CA VAL A 65 -14.74 -7.53 7.08
C VAL A 65 -14.33 -8.94 6.69
N SER A 66 -14.98 -9.51 5.65
CA SER A 66 -14.58 -10.83 5.16
C SER A 66 -13.21 -10.80 4.46
N VAL A 67 -12.53 -11.96 4.42
CA VAL A 67 -11.22 -12.11 3.75
C VAL A 67 -11.32 -11.67 2.29
N ALA A 68 -12.39 -12.07 1.61
CA ALA A 68 -12.59 -11.78 0.19
C ALA A 68 -12.81 -10.28 -0.08
N GLU A 69 -13.64 -9.62 0.72
CA GLU A 69 -13.87 -8.18 0.61
C GLU A 69 -12.61 -7.37 0.94
N CYS A 70 -11.89 -7.75 2.00
CA CYS A 70 -10.63 -7.11 2.38
C CYS A 70 -9.59 -7.23 1.27
N LYS A 71 -9.41 -8.44 0.74
CA LYS A 71 -8.49 -8.70 -0.38
C LYS A 71 -8.85 -7.88 -1.61
N GLN A 72 -10.13 -7.82 -1.97
CA GLN A 72 -10.60 -7.03 -3.11
C GLN A 72 -10.39 -5.53 -2.90
N ALA A 73 -10.63 -5.01 -1.69
CA ALA A 73 -10.41 -3.61 -1.37
C ALA A 73 -8.92 -3.23 -1.48
N ILE A 74 -8.01 -4.07 -0.98
CA ILE A 74 -6.56 -3.85 -1.11
C ILE A 74 -6.16 -3.86 -2.60
N ILE A 75 -6.64 -4.82 -3.38
CA ILE A 75 -6.35 -4.90 -4.82
C ILE A 75 -6.85 -3.64 -5.53
N SER A 76 -8.10 -3.22 -5.28
CA SER A 76 -8.67 -2.00 -5.88
C SER A 76 -7.85 -0.76 -5.51
N PHE A 77 -7.47 -0.60 -4.25
CA PHE A 77 -6.58 0.48 -3.82
C PHE A 77 -5.25 0.47 -4.60
N LEU A 78 -4.62 -0.70 -4.77
CA LEU A 78 -3.35 -0.81 -5.49
C LEU A 78 -3.48 -0.59 -7.00
N GLU A 79 -4.61 -0.94 -7.61
CA GLU A 79 -4.87 -0.69 -9.04
C GLU A 79 -5.19 0.78 -9.32
N GLU A 80 -5.77 1.51 -8.35
CA GLU A 80 -6.22 2.88 -8.51
C GLU A 80 -5.20 3.92 -7.99
N THR A 81 -4.24 3.49 -7.14
CA THR A 81 -3.29 4.42 -6.52
C THR A 81 -2.32 5.03 -7.54
N PRO A 82 -2.13 6.37 -7.55
CA PRO A 82 -1.23 7.04 -8.50
C PRO A 82 0.25 6.66 -8.27
N ILE A 83 0.57 6.15 -7.08
CA ILE A 83 1.93 5.79 -6.67
C ILE A 83 2.29 4.34 -6.97
N LEU A 84 1.47 3.60 -7.74
CA LEU A 84 1.76 2.19 -8.06
C LEU A 84 3.16 2.02 -8.65
N HIS A 85 3.57 2.93 -9.53
CA HIS A 85 4.89 2.94 -10.17
C HIS A 85 6.05 3.14 -9.16
N ILE A 86 5.80 3.77 -8.01
CA ILE A 86 6.76 3.99 -6.93
C ILE A 86 6.96 2.71 -6.11
N ILE A 87 5.85 2.06 -5.76
CA ILE A 87 5.83 0.90 -4.85
C ILE A 87 5.96 -0.44 -5.59
N TYR A 88 5.98 -0.45 -6.92
CA TYR A 88 5.96 -1.67 -7.73
C TYR A 88 7.07 -2.67 -7.38
N ALA A 89 8.28 -2.17 -7.09
CA ALA A 89 9.41 -3.00 -6.70
C ALA A 89 9.17 -3.76 -5.38
N ASN A 90 8.36 -3.21 -4.47
CA ASN A 90 7.95 -3.86 -3.24
C ASN A 90 6.90 -4.93 -3.51
N LEU A 91 5.95 -4.64 -4.41
CA LEU A 91 4.91 -5.60 -4.83
C LEU A 91 5.49 -6.83 -5.52
N VAL A 92 6.59 -6.66 -6.27
CA VAL A 92 7.35 -7.76 -6.87
C VAL A 92 8.02 -8.63 -5.80
N LYS A 93 8.50 -8.05 -4.71
CA LYS A 93 9.17 -8.81 -3.63
C LYS A 93 8.21 -9.63 -2.78
N SER A 94 6.93 -9.25 -2.76
CA SER A 94 5.89 -9.92 -1.97
C SER A 94 4.89 -10.69 -2.83
N ASP A 95 5.16 -10.85 -4.13
CA ASP A 95 4.30 -11.50 -5.12
C ASP A 95 2.88 -10.91 -5.27
N ILE A 96 2.60 -9.76 -4.62
CA ILE A 96 1.30 -9.06 -4.70
C ILE A 96 1.01 -8.64 -6.14
N TYR A 97 2.04 -8.32 -6.93
CA TYR A 97 1.87 -7.90 -8.33
C TYR A 97 1.15 -8.96 -9.18
N LEU A 98 1.23 -10.25 -8.83
CA LEU A 98 0.52 -11.34 -9.51
C LEU A 98 -1.00 -11.27 -9.33
N GLN A 99 -1.48 -10.45 -8.40
CA GLN A 99 -2.92 -10.26 -8.14
C GLN A 99 -3.47 -9.01 -8.83
N LEU A 100 -2.61 -8.21 -9.48
CA LEU A 100 -2.96 -6.95 -10.13
C LEU A 100 -3.00 -7.13 -11.67
N LYS A 101 -3.80 -6.31 -12.36
CA LYS A 101 -3.75 -6.25 -13.83
C LYS A 101 -2.38 -5.76 -14.34
N PRO A 102 -1.89 -6.26 -15.48
CA PRO A 102 -2.44 -7.34 -16.33
C PRO A 102 -1.99 -8.75 -15.92
N PHE A 103 -1.39 -8.94 -14.74
CA PHE A 103 -0.72 -10.19 -14.37
C PHE A 103 -1.64 -11.22 -13.72
N ARG A 104 -2.75 -10.79 -13.10
CA ARG A 104 -3.70 -11.73 -12.49
C ARG A 104 -4.32 -12.63 -13.55
N GLU A 105 -4.38 -13.92 -13.27
CA GLU A 105 -5.16 -14.87 -14.07
C GLU A 105 -6.65 -14.54 -13.93
N GLU A 106 -7.39 -14.56 -15.05
CA GLU A 106 -8.84 -14.33 -15.11
C GLU A 106 -9.65 -15.54 -14.63
#